data_AF-A0A2N9QSD3-F1
#
_entry.id   AF-A0A2N9QSD3-F1
#
_cell.length_a   1.000
_cell.length_b   1.000
_cell.length_c   1.000
_cell.angle_alpha   90.00
_cell.angle_beta   90.00
_cell.angle_gamma   90.00
#
_symmetry.space_group_name_H-M   'P 1'
#
loop_
_entity.id
_entity.type
_entity.pdbx_description
1 polymer ?
#
loop_
_entity_poly.entity_id
_entity_poly.type
_entity_poly.pdbx_seq_one_letter_code
_entity_poly.pdbx_strand_id
1 'polypeptide(L)'
;MKILNKRQSKTNIEELTTLLDKYGIAYHTLPIRLIQEKIPLKDILVENSTYQSSKLKKRLIEEGIKQEHCEICGQGNTWNNKLLVLQLDHINGIHTDNRLENLRIVCPNCHTQTDTFCTRKLKQHNYCKDCGKEISPKSTWCPECALRHNRVHKVSPSDKPSKEELLQLIKKKPFTEIGRLYGVTDNAIRKWCKKMGLPSTKRELNTLYKKNTDRG
;
A
#
# COMPACT_ATOMS: atom_id res chain seq x y z
N MET A 1 -51.20 -5.30 -19.12
CA MET A 1 -49.86 -5.26 -18.50
C MET A 1 -48.89 -4.57 -19.44
N LYS A 2 -48.53 -3.31 -19.17
CA LYS A 2 -47.43 -2.64 -19.90
C LYS A 2 -46.13 -2.93 -19.15
N ILE A 3 -45.24 -3.67 -19.79
CA ILE A 3 -43.88 -3.91 -19.32
C ILE A 3 -43.14 -2.57 -19.38
N LEU A 4 -42.96 -1.91 -18.24
CA LEU A 4 -42.13 -0.71 -18.13
C LEU A 4 -40.67 -1.14 -17.98
N ASN A 5 -40.07 -1.56 -19.11
CA ASN A 5 -38.62 -1.63 -19.25
C ASN A 5 -38.08 -0.22 -19.47
N LYS A 6 -37.71 0.48 -18.39
CA LYS A 6 -36.78 1.62 -18.41
C LYS A 6 -36.25 1.85 -17.00
N ARG A 7 -34.92 1.83 -16.83
CA ARG A 7 -34.24 2.37 -15.65
C ARG A 7 -34.68 3.82 -15.48
N GLN A 8 -35.57 4.11 -14.54
CA GLN A 8 -35.94 5.48 -14.23
C GLN A 8 -34.88 6.08 -13.30
N SER A 9 -34.15 7.06 -13.83
CA SER A 9 -33.34 7.96 -13.02
C SER A 9 -34.18 9.15 -12.59
N LYS A 10 -33.97 9.58 -11.34
CA LYS A 10 -34.34 10.88 -10.76
C LYS A 10 -35.85 11.17 -10.72
N THR A 11 -36.50 10.79 -9.64
CA THR A 11 -37.63 11.57 -9.12
C THR A 11 -37.09 12.53 -8.07
N ASN A 12 -37.40 13.83 -8.19
CA ASN A 12 -37.26 14.76 -7.08
C ASN A 12 -38.14 14.22 -5.93
N ILE A 13 -37.64 14.23 -4.68
CA ILE A 13 -38.40 13.70 -3.54
C ILE A 13 -39.76 14.41 -3.45
N GLU A 14 -39.83 15.71 -3.74
CA GLU A 14 -41.07 16.51 -3.81
C GLU A 14 -42.05 16.02 -4.88
N GLU A 15 -41.55 15.73 -6.09
CA GLU A 15 -42.35 15.17 -7.19
C GLU A 15 -42.88 13.78 -6.84
N LEU A 16 -42.05 12.95 -6.19
CA LEU A 16 -42.44 11.62 -5.74
C LEU A 16 -43.52 11.71 -4.67
N THR A 17 -43.36 12.57 -3.66
CA THR A 17 -44.38 12.77 -2.62
C THR A 17 -45.70 13.27 -3.22
N THR A 18 -45.64 14.23 -4.15
CA THR A 18 -46.84 14.72 -4.85
C THR A 18 -47.53 13.62 -5.64
N LEU A 19 -46.77 12.73 -6.28
CA LEU A 19 -47.32 11.61 -7.04
C LEU A 19 -47.93 10.55 -6.11
N LEU A 20 -47.27 10.22 -5.01
CA LEU A 20 -47.74 9.25 -4.01
C LEU A 20 -49.04 9.72 -3.36
N ASP A 21 -49.13 11.01 -3.00
CA ASP A 21 -50.35 11.63 -2.45
C ASP A 21 -51.49 11.59 -3.47
N LYS A 22 -51.21 11.90 -4.74
CA LYS A 22 -52.21 11.83 -5.84
C LYS A 22 -52.81 10.42 -6.00
N TYR A 23 -52.03 9.38 -5.79
CA TYR A 23 -52.49 7.99 -5.92
C TYR A 23 -52.86 7.34 -4.57
N GLY A 24 -52.84 8.09 -3.47
CA GLY A 24 -53.20 7.60 -2.13
C GLY A 24 -52.27 6.51 -1.58
N ILE A 25 -51.01 6.50 -2.02
CA ILE A 25 -50.02 5.49 -1.63
C ILE A 25 -49.28 5.97 -0.39
N ALA A 26 -49.43 5.24 0.73
CA ALA A 26 -48.75 5.59 1.96
C ALA A 26 -47.23 5.33 1.90
N TYR A 27 -46.44 6.39 2.07
CA TYR A 27 -44.98 6.39 1.90
C TYR A 27 -44.22 5.51 2.92
N HIS A 28 -44.83 5.20 4.07
CA HIS A 28 -44.23 4.35 5.12
C HIS A 28 -43.97 2.90 4.66
N THR A 29 -44.51 2.51 3.50
CA THR A 29 -44.28 1.19 2.89
C THR A 29 -43.10 1.17 1.92
N LEU A 30 -42.49 2.31 1.61
CA LEU A 30 -41.41 2.40 0.63
C LEU A 30 -40.05 2.01 1.23
N PRO A 31 -39.24 1.22 0.52
CA PRO A 31 -37.92 0.81 1.02
C PRO A 31 -36.98 2.01 1.18
N ILE A 32 -36.39 2.16 2.37
CA ILE A 32 -35.46 3.24 2.81
C ILE A 32 -34.33 3.52 1.79
N ARG A 33 -33.94 2.53 0.98
CA ARG A 33 -32.92 2.69 -0.08
C ARG A 33 -33.27 3.75 -1.13
N LEU A 34 -34.55 4.12 -1.26
CA LEU A 34 -35.02 5.12 -2.23
C LEU A 34 -34.72 6.57 -1.80
N ILE A 35 -34.32 6.80 -0.55
CA ILE A 35 -34.21 8.13 0.08
C ILE A 35 -32.77 8.43 0.54
N GLN A 36 -31.75 7.87 -0.11
CA GLN A 36 -30.38 8.24 0.20
C GLN A 36 -30.02 9.54 -0.50
N GLU A 37 -29.85 10.60 0.29
CA GLU A 37 -29.32 11.87 -0.19
C GLU A 37 -27.92 11.68 -0.78
N LYS A 38 -27.63 12.46 -1.83
CA LYS A 38 -26.31 12.40 -2.45
C LYS A 38 -25.30 13.06 -1.53
N ILE A 39 -24.18 12.36 -1.29
CA ILE A 39 -23.04 12.94 -0.57
C ILE A 39 -22.64 14.24 -1.29
N PRO A 40 -22.52 15.37 -0.56
CA PRO A 40 -22.11 16.63 -1.14
C PRO A 40 -20.75 16.54 -1.83
N LEU A 41 -20.58 17.21 -2.97
CA LEU A 41 -19.31 17.19 -3.70
C LEU A 41 -18.14 17.71 -2.87
N LYS A 42 -18.37 18.70 -2.01
CA LYS A 42 -17.35 19.24 -1.09
C LYS A 42 -16.74 18.17 -0.17
N ASP A 43 -17.49 17.11 0.13
CA ASP A 43 -17.05 16.01 1.00
C ASP A 43 -16.40 14.88 0.17
N ILE A 44 -16.57 14.91 -1.16
CA ILE A 44 -16.00 13.95 -2.09
C ILE A 44 -14.69 14.46 -2.68
N LEU A 45 -14.63 15.75 -3.06
CA LEU A 45 -13.51 16.41 -3.75
C LEU A 45 -12.39 16.81 -2.80
N VAL A 46 -11.94 15.84 -2.00
CA VAL A 46 -10.93 15.99 -0.96
C VAL A 46 -9.88 14.90 -1.09
N GLU A 47 -8.76 15.06 -0.39
CA GLU A 47 -7.80 13.98 -0.19
C GLU A 47 -8.40 12.86 0.67
N ASN A 48 -7.92 11.63 0.47
CA ASN A 48 -8.34 10.44 1.23
C ASN A 48 -9.84 10.08 1.11
N SER A 49 -10.48 10.53 0.03
CA SER A 49 -11.86 10.20 -0.27
C SER A 49 -12.00 8.73 -0.67
N THR A 50 -12.98 8.04 -0.08
CA THR A 50 -13.32 6.64 -0.41
C THR A 50 -14.33 6.52 -1.54
N TYR A 51 -14.70 7.66 -2.14
CA TYR A 51 -15.70 7.70 -3.20
C TYR A 51 -15.17 7.06 -4.49
N GLN A 52 -15.95 6.14 -5.06
CA GLN A 52 -15.53 5.33 -6.21
C GLN A 52 -15.34 6.18 -7.47
N SER A 53 -14.20 6.08 -8.14
CA SER A 53 -13.83 6.90 -9.31
C SER A 53 -14.82 6.82 -10.47
N SER A 54 -15.40 5.64 -10.73
CA SER A 54 -16.43 5.47 -11.78
C SER A 54 -17.72 6.25 -11.47
N LYS A 55 -18.11 6.29 -10.20
CA LYS A 55 -19.23 7.11 -9.72
C LYS A 55 -18.86 8.59 -9.76
N LEU A 56 -17.63 8.93 -9.38
CA LEU A 56 -17.13 10.31 -9.38
C LEU A 56 -17.15 10.90 -10.79
N LYS A 57 -16.63 10.16 -11.78
CA LYS A 57 -16.66 10.55 -13.19
C LYS A 57 -18.08 10.93 -13.63
N LYS A 58 -19.03 10.03 -13.36
CA LYS A 58 -20.44 10.23 -13.71
C LYS A 58 -21.01 11.46 -13.00
N ARG A 59 -20.71 11.63 -11.70
CA ARG A 59 -21.18 12.77 -10.90
C ARG A 59 -20.64 14.10 -11.43
N LEU A 60 -19.35 14.17 -11.75
CA LEU A 60 -18.69 15.37 -12.29
C LEU A 60 -19.28 15.80 -13.64
N ILE A 61 -19.60 14.84 -14.51
CA ILE A 61 -20.24 15.12 -15.81
C ILE A 61 -21.71 15.55 -15.62
N GLU A 62 -22.47 14.85 -14.78
CA GLU A 62 -23.87 15.19 -14.50
C GLU A 62 -24.05 16.57 -13.86
N GLU A 63 -23.07 17.03 -13.08
CA GLU A 63 -23.07 18.36 -12.46
C GLU A 63 -22.41 19.44 -13.34
N GLY A 64 -21.96 19.09 -14.55
CA GLY A 64 -21.36 20.04 -15.49
C GLY A 64 -19.97 20.55 -15.08
N ILE A 65 -19.33 19.94 -14.09
CA ILE A 65 -17.99 20.32 -13.61
C ILE A 65 -16.91 19.87 -14.59
N LYS A 66 -17.10 18.69 -15.21
CA LYS A 66 -16.24 18.15 -16.26
C LYS A 66 -17.08 17.81 -17.49
N GLN A 67 -16.46 17.92 -18.66
CA GLN A 67 -17.12 17.61 -19.92
C GLN A 67 -16.84 16.15 -20.35
N GLU A 68 -17.70 15.59 -21.21
CA GLU A 68 -17.53 14.23 -21.74
C GLU A 68 -16.59 14.20 -22.97
N HIS A 69 -15.43 14.85 -22.84
CA HIS A 69 -14.34 14.80 -23.81
C HIS A 69 -13.00 14.59 -23.09
N CYS A 70 -12.03 14.05 -23.80
CA CYS A 70 -10.66 13.94 -23.32
C CYS A 70 -10.08 15.33 -23.12
N GLU A 71 -9.54 15.63 -21.93
CA GLU A 71 -8.87 16.90 -21.60
C GLU A 71 -7.46 16.99 -22.21
N ILE A 72 -6.91 15.88 -22.74
CA ILE A 72 -5.58 15.85 -23.37
C ILE A 72 -5.67 16.07 -24.90
N CYS A 73 -6.56 15.35 -25.59
CA CYS A 73 -6.64 15.38 -27.06
C CYS A 73 -7.97 15.86 -27.62
N GLY A 74 -8.95 16.21 -26.77
CA GLY A 74 -10.27 16.66 -27.20
C GLY A 74 -11.20 15.56 -27.72
N GLN A 75 -10.76 14.29 -27.80
CA GLN A 75 -11.59 13.17 -28.24
C GLN A 75 -12.86 13.04 -27.39
N GLY A 76 -14.02 13.15 -28.04
CA GLY A 76 -15.33 12.96 -27.40
C GLY A 76 -15.66 11.50 -27.10
N ASN A 77 -16.90 11.26 -26.68
CA ASN A 77 -17.44 9.93 -26.34
C ASN A 77 -17.76 9.02 -27.55
N THR A 78 -17.39 9.40 -28.77
CA THR A 78 -17.71 8.62 -29.98
C THR A 78 -16.43 8.32 -30.78
N TRP A 79 -16.19 7.04 -31.06
CA TRP A 79 -15.07 6.56 -31.87
C TRP A 79 -15.53 5.45 -32.81
N ASN A 80 -15.23 5.57 -34.11
CA ASN A 80 -15.65 4.61 -35.13
C ASN A 80 -17.15 4.28 -35.06
N ASN A 81 -18.00 5.31 -34.94
CA ASN A 81 -19.45 5.21 -34.79
C ASN A 81 -19.93 4.37 -33.58
N LYS A 82 -19.06 4.15 -32.59
CA LYS A 82 -19.37 3.44 -31.34
C LYS A 82 -19.06 4.32 -30.13
N LEU A 83 -19.72 4.03 -29.01
CA LEU A 83 -19.47 4.71 -27.75
C LEU A 83 -18.05 4.42 -27.27
N LEU A 84 -17.25 5.46 -27.10
CA LEU A 84 -15.95 5.44 -26.45
C LEU A 84 -16.11 5.84 -24.98
N VAL A 85 -15.84 4.89 -24.08
CA VAL A 85 -15.90 5.16 -22.65
C VAL A 85 -14.64 5.92 -22.22
N LEU A 86 -14.79 7.21 -21.96
CA LEU A 86 -13.75 8.02 -21.32
C LEU A 86 -13.56 7.60 -19.86
N GLN A 87 -12.36 7.79 -19.34
CA GLN A 87 -11.91 7.38 -18.01
C GLN A 87 -11.59 8.61 -17.17
N LEU A 88 -11.74 8.49 -15.85
CA LEU A 88 -11.26 9.49 -14.89
C LEU A 88 -9.85 9.10 -14.48
N ASP A 89 -8.89 9.98 -14.73
CA ASP A 89 -7.49 9.80 -14.37
C ASP A 89 -7.10 10.77 -13.25
N HIS A 90 -6.28 10.26 -12.33
CA HIS A 90 -5.68 11.01 -11.23
C HIS A 90 -4.26 11.38 -11.65
N ILE A 91 -3.98 12.69 -11.78
CA ILE A 91 -2.70 13.18 -12.31
C ILE A 91 -1.51 12.66 -11.48
N ASN A 92 -1.65 12.63 -10.16
CA ASN A 92 -0.63 12.08 -9.25
C ASN A 92 -0.67 10.55 -9.10
N GLY A 93 -1.63 9.86 -9.70
CA GLY A 93 -1.81 8.40 -9.61
C GLY A 93 -2.39 7.91 -8.28
N ILE A 94 -2.76 8.80 -7.36
CA ILE A 94 -3.35 8.47 -6.06
C ILE A 94 -4.87 8.46 -6.20
N HIS A 95 -5.46 7.26 -6.21
CA HIS A 95 -6.89 7.07 -6.46
C HIS A 95 -7.84 7.63 -5.37
N THR A 96 -7.31 8.01 -4.20
CA THR A 96 -8.06 8.63 -3.10
C THR A 96 -7.97 10.15 -3.07
N ASP A 97 -7.12 10.76 -3.90
CA ASP A 97 -6.98 12.21 -3.99
C ASP A 97 -7.95 12.77 -5.02
N ASN A 98 -9.19 13.03 -4.60
CA ASN A 98 -10.28 13.44 -5.47
C ASN A 98 -10.39 14.96 -5.63
N ARG A 99 -9.37 15.73 -5.26
CA ARG A 99 -9.35 17.17 -5.49
C ARG A 99 -9.45 17.48 -6.98
N LEU A 100 -10.22 18.50 -7.34
CA LEU A 100 -10.60 18.76 -8.72
C LEU A 100 -9.39 19.01 -9.64
N GLU A 101 -8.37 19.69 -9.12
CA GLU A 101 -7.10 19.95 -9.81
C GLU A 101 -6.29 18.69 -10.11
N ASN A 102 -6.52 17.60 -9.36
CA ASN A 102 -5.86 16.31 -9.57
C ASN A 102 -6.64 15.39 -10.53
N LEU A 103 -7.82 15.79 -10.97
CA LEU A 103 -8.71 14.97 -11.78
C LEU A 103 -8.79 15.45 -13.23
N ARG A 104 -8.68 14.51 -14.18
CA ARG A 104 -8.94 14.77 -15.60
C ARG A 104 -9.69 13.64 -16.28
N ILE A 105 -10.56 13.99 -17.23
CA ILE A 105 -11.21 13.04 -18.12
C ILE A 105 -10.26 12.73 -19.29
N VAL A 106 -10.00 11.46 -19.52
CA VAL A 106 -9.06 11.01 -20.57
C VAL A 106 -9.67 9.89 -21.42
N CYS A 107 -9.34 9.85 -22.70
CA CYS A 107 -9.69 8.70 -23.54
C CYS A 107 -8.73 7.54 -23.26
N PRO A 108 -9.11 6.28 -23.59
CA PRO A 108 -8.26 5.12 -23.36
C PRO A 108 -6.87 5.24 -24.00
N ASN A 109 -6.77 5.87 -25.18
CA ASN A 109 -5.50 6.04 -25.89
C ASN A 109 -4.56 7.07 -25.23
N CYS A 110 -5.10 8.14 -24.65
CA CYS A 110 -4.29 9.10 -23.90
C CYS A 110 -3.96 8.55 -22.50
N HIS A 111 -4.88 7.81 -21.89
CA HIS A 111 -4.65 7.21 -20.58
C HIS A 111 -3.49 6.21 -20.61
N THR A 112 -3.34 5.40 -21.67
CA THR A 112 -2.20 4.48 -21.80
C THR A 112 -0.84 5.18 -21.88
N GLN A 113 -0.82 6.47 -22.20
CA GLN A 113 0.39 7.29 -22.33
C GLN A 113 0.73 8.04 -21.03
N THR A 114 -0.10 7.95 -19.98
CA THR A 114 0.19 8.61 -18.70
C THR A 114 1.26 7.83 -17.93
N ASP A 115 2.06 8.55 -17.15
CA ASP A 115 3.08 7.94 -16.28
C ASP A 115 2.48 7.05 -15.18
N THR A 116 1.20 7.27 -14.86
CA THR A 116 0.43 6.59 -13.81
C THR A 116 -0.33 5.35 -14.31
N PHE A 117 -0.36 5.10 -15.62
CA PHE A 117 -1.13 4.03 -16.22
C PHE A 117 -0.74 2.64 -15.70
N CYS A 118 -1.75 1.80 -15.41
CA CYS A 118 -1.59 0.41 -14.97
C CYS A 118 -0.57 0.20 -13.85
N THR A 119 -0.48 1.14 -12.89
CA THR A 119 0.50 1.08 -11.80
C THR A 119 1.94 0.95 -12.29
N ARG A 120 2.30 1.55 -13.45
CA ARG A 120 3.70 1.86 -13.75
C ARG A 120 4.23 2.56 -12.52
N LYS A 121 5.09 1.86 -11.78
CA LYS A 121 5.59 2.36 -10.51
C LYS A 121 6.28 3.66 -10.83
N LEU A 122 5.70 4.79 -10.38
CA LEU A 122 6.46 6.01 -10.18
C LEU A 122 7.74 5.56 -9.47
N LYS A 123 8.90 5.86 -10.07
CA LYS A 123 10.19 5.44 -9.50
C LYS A 123 10.19 5.95 -8.06
N GLN A 124 10.10 5.04 -7.10
CA GLN A 124 10.17 5.43 -5.70
C GLN A 124 11.61 5.85 -5.43
N HIS A 125 11.84 7.15 -5.47
CA HIS A 125 13.12 7.74 -5.10
C HIS A 125 13.22 7.68 -3.58
N ASN A 126 14.13 6.86 -3.07
CA ASN A 126 14.45 6.83 -1.66
C ASN A 126 15.73 7.62 -1.43
N TYR A 127 15.88 8.16 -0.22
CA TYR A 127 17.06 8.91 0.18
C TYR A 127 17.78 8.20 1.32
N CYS A 128 19.11 8.23 1.28
CA CYS A 128 19.95 7.67 2.33
C CYS A 128 19.68 8.39 3.65
N LYS A 129 19.40 7.62 4.70
CA LYS A 129 19.12 8.17 6.04
C LYS A 129 20.26 9.00 6.64
N ASP A 130 21.50 8.76 6.23
CA ASP A 130 22.67 9.44 6.80
C ASP A 130 23.07 10.70 6.03
N CYS A 131 23.06 10.64 4.69
CA CYS A 131 23.62 11.70 3.85
C CYS A 131 22.64 12.31 2.86
N GLY A 132 21.40 11.83 2.81
CA GLY A 132 20.37 12.35 1.91
C GLY A 132 20.58 12.02 0.43
N LYS A 133 21.64 11.28 0.05
CA LYS A 133 21.87 10.89 -1.34
C LYS A 133 20.75 9.96 -1.84
N GLU A 134 20.33 10.15 -3.08
CA GLU A 134 19.35 9.27 -3.72
C GLU A 134 19.86 7.82 -3.79
N ILE A 135 19.00 6.88 -3.44
CA ILE A 135 19.28 5.44 -3.38
C ILE A 135 18.13 4.63 -3.97
N SER A 136 18.41 3.36 -4.25
CA SER A 136 17.40 2.44 -4.74
C SER A 136 16.25 2.28 -3.72
N PRO A 137 15.01 2.02 -4.18
CA PRO A 137 13.86 1.87 -3.28
C PRO A 137 14.01 0.76 -2.21
N LYS A 138 14.91 -0.21 -2.44
CA LYS A 138 15.17 -1.31 -1.50
C LYS A 138 16.30 -1.00 -0.51
N SER A 139 17.02 0.10 -0.69
CA SER A 139 18.18 0.46 0.13
C SER A 139 17.79 1.38 1.28
N THR A 140 18.43 1.23 2.44
CA THR A 140 18.30 2.15 3.58
C THR A 140 19.43 3.20 3.62
N TRP A 141 20.61 2.81 3.12
CA TRP A 141 21.80 3.65 3.05
C TRP A 141 22.44 3.58 1.67
N CYS A 142 23.18 4.63 1.28
CA CYS A 142 24.03 4.59 0.11
C CYS A 142 25.23 3.65 0.34
N PRO A 143 25.96 3.22 -0.72
CA PRO A 143 27.07 2.29 -0.57
C PRO A 143 28.11 2.71 0.48
N GLU A 144 28.46 3.99 0.52
CA GLU A 144 29.44 4.54 1.47
C GLU A 144 28.92 4.52 2.92
N CYS A 145 27.70 5.03 3.15
CA CYS A 145 27.09 5.02 4.48
C CYS A 145 26.81 3.60 4.97
N ALA A 146 26.42 2.69 4.06
CA ALA A 146 26.21 1.28 4.37
C ALA A 146 27.49 0.62 4.90
N LEU A 147 28.69 1.00 4.42
CA LEU A 147 29.96 0.49 4.96
C LEU A 147 30.19 0.88 6.42
N ARG A 148 29.58 1.98 6.90
CA ARG A 148 29.65 2.39 8.32
C ARG A 148 28.73 1.56 9.19
N HIS A 149 27.55 1.19 8.67
CA HIS A 149 26.56 0.36 9.38
C HIS A 149 26.85 -1.15 9.27
N ASN A 150 27.53 -1.59 8.21
CA ASN A 150 27.89 -2.99 7.99
C ASN A 150 29.21 -3.41 8.67
N ARG A 151 29.80 -2.58 9.54
CA ARG A 151 31.01 -2.96 10.29
C ARG A 151 30.68 -4.00 11.36
N VAL A 152 30.46 -5.24 10.94
CA VAL A 152 30.74 -6.39 11.81
C VAL A 152 32.26 -6.44 11.92
N HIS A 153 32.83 -6.15 13.09
CA HIS A 153 34.27 -6.26 13.29
C HIS A 153 34.71 -7.68 12.89
N LYS A 154 35.66 -7.80 11.96
CA LYS A 154 36.35 -9.06 11.73
C LYS A 154 37.35 -9.22 12.88
N VAL A 155 37.00 -10.04 13.86
CA VAL A 155 37.90 -10.42 14.95
C VAL A 155 39.03 -11.24 14.35
N SER A 156 40.28 -10.86 14.64
CA SER A 156 41.46 -11.60 14.18
C SER A 156 41.43 -13.03 14.73
N PRO A 157 42.01 -14.02 14.04
CA PRO A 157 42.06 -15.40 14.53
C PRO A 157 42.68 -15.54 15.93
N SER A 158 43.62 -14.66 16.31
CA SER A 158 44.27 -14.59 17.63
C SER A 158 43.34 -14.16 18.75
N ASP A 159 42.35 -13.33 18.45
CA ASP A 159 41.46 -12.70 19.44
C ASP A 159 40.18 -13.50 19.64
N LYS A 160 40.05 -14.60 18.90
CA LYS A 160 38.92 -15.52 18.99
C LYS A 160 39.11 -16.42 20.22
N PRO A 161 38.09 -16.60 21.07
CA PRO A 161 38.19 -17.49 22.22
C PRO A 161 38.47 -18.93 21.78
N SER A 162 39.19 -19.67 22.62
CA SER A 162 39.34 -21.11 22.46
C SER A 162 37.99 -21.84 22.54
N LYS A 163 37.97 -23.11 22.12
CA LYS A 163 36.75 -23.92 22.16
C LYS A 163 36.21 -24.05 23.59
N GLU A 164 37.11 -24.20 24.55
CA GLU A 164 36.83 -24.39 25.97
C GLU A 164 36.29 -23.10 26.59
N GLU A 165 36.92 -21.96 26.34
CA GLU A 165 36.47 -20.65 26.80
C GLU A 165 35.10 -20.29 26.22
N LEU A 166 34.91 -20.53 24.92
CA LEU A 166 33.63 -20.26 24.26
C LEU A 166 32.52 -21.12 24.84
N LEU A 167 32.78 -22.40 25.15
CA LEU A 167 31.82 -23.27 25.81
C LEU A 167 31.44 -22.76 27.21
N GLN A 168 32.39 -22.25 27.99
CA GLN A 168 32.12 -21.65 29.30
C GLN A 168 31.28 -20.37 29.19
N LEU A 169 31.55 -19.54 28.18
CA LEU A 169 30.78 -18.33 27.93
C LEU A 169 29.33 -18.63 27.56
N ILE A 170 29.11 -19.63 26.69
CA ILE A 170 27.76 -20.03 26.27
C ILE A 170 26.92 -20.57 27.43
N LYS A 171 27.56 -21.17 28.44
CA LYS A 171 26.87 -21.59 29.67
C LYS A 171 26.40 -20.42 30.53
N LYS A 172 27.12 -19.30 30.49
CA LYS A 172 26.89 -18.15 31.39
C LYS A 172 26.09 -17.02 30.75
N LYS A 173 26.17 -16.83 29.43
CA LYS A 173 25.65 -15.65 28.73
C LYS A 173 24.95 -16.03 27.41
N PRO A 174 23.92 -15.28 26.98
CA PRO A 174 23.31 -15.47 25.67
C PRO A 174 24.27 -15.04 24.55
N PHE A 175 24.10 -15.62 23.35
CA PHE A 175 24.95 -15.33 22.19
C PHE A 175 25.01 -13.85 21.79
N THR A 176 23.96 -13.08 22.09
CA THR A 176 23.91 -11.63 21.84
C THR A 176 24.88 -10.86 22.74
N GLU A 177 25.00 -11.25 24.00
CA GLU A 177 25.92 -10.63 24.97
C GLU A 177 27.37 -11.05 24.69
N ILE A 178 27.59 -12.32 24.34
CA ILE A 178 28.90 -12.80 23.88
C ILE A 178 29.32 -12.04 22.62
N GLY A 179 28.41 -11.81 21.67
CA GLY A 179 28.69 -11.02 20.48
C GLY A 179 29.20 -9.62 20.84
N ARG A 180 28.53 -8.92 21.76
CA ARG A 180 28.97 -7.58 22.21
C ARG A 180 30.36 -7.59 22.84
N LEU A 181 30.68 -8.59 23.67
CA LEU A 181 32.01 -8.71 24.29
C LEU A 181 33.14 -8.76 23.26
N TYR A 182 32.92 -9.43 22.13
CA TYR A 182 33.90 -9.56 21.06
C TYR A 182 33.69 -8.58 19.90
N GLY A 183 32.77 -7.62 20.02
CA GLY A 183 32.46 -6.66 18.95
C GLY A 183 31.83 -7.27 17.68
N VAL A 184 31.22 -8.46 17.79
CA VAL A 184 30.64 -9.21 16.67
C VAL A 184 29.14 -9.43 16.84
N THR A 185 28.47 -9.82 15.75
CA THR A 185 27.06 -10.21 15.80
C THR A 185 26.87 -11.58 16.46
N ASP A 186 25.69 -11.83 17.03
CA ASP A 186 25.34 -13.14 17.58
C ASP A 186 25.46 -14.27 16.54
N ASN A 187 25.16 -13.97 15.28
CA ASN A 187 25.35 -14.88 14.16
C ASN A 187 26.82 -15.25 13.92
N ALA A 188 27.77 -14.34 14.19
CA ALA A 188 29.19 -14.65 14.14
C ALA A 188 29.59 -15.66 15.23
N ILE A 189 29.09 -15.47 16.45
CA ILE A 189 29.29 -16.44 17.54
C ILE A 189 28.71 -17.81 17.18
N ARG A 190 27.50 -17.87 16.59
CA ARG A 190 26.92 -19.14 16.11
C ARG A 190 27.79 -19.81 15.05
N LYS A 191 28.38 -19.04 14.12
CA LYS A 191 29.33 -19.56 13.13
C LYS A 191 30.60 -20.10 13.79
N TRP A 192 31.10 -19.43 14.84
CA TRP A 192 32.23 -19.92 15.61
C TRP A 192 31.93 -21.25 16.30
N CYS A 193 30.75 -21.37 16.92
CA CYS A 193 30.29 -22.61 17.53
C CYS A 193 30.27 -23.75 16.52
N LYS A 194 29.64 -23.54 15.36
CA LYS A 194 29.58 -24.54 14.28
C LYS A 194 30.97 -25.00 13.84
N LYS A 195 31.90 -24.07 13.63
CA LYS A 195 33.28 -24.38 13.22
C LYS A 195 34.03 -25.20 14.29
N MET A 196 33.72 -24.98 15.57
CA MET A 196 34.37 -25.66 16.71
C MET A 196 33.62 -26.92 17.18
N GLY A 197 32.53 -27.30 16.51
CA GLY A 197 31.68 -28.44 16.89
C GLY A 197 30.90 -28.23 18.19
N LEU A 198 30.58 -26.97 18.51
CA LEU A 198 29.81 -26.57 19.69
C LEU A 198 28.34 -26.31 19.33
N PRO A 199 27.42 -26.40 20.30
CA PRO A 199 26.01 -26.07 20.10
C PRO A 199 25.85 -24.60 19.67
N SER A 200 25.17 -24.39 18.55
CA SER A 200 24.97 -23.09 17.92
C SER A 200 23.52 -22.61 17.98
N THR A 201 22.61 -23.48 18.43
CA THR A 201 21.18 -23.21 18.56
C THR A 201 20.70 -23.45 19.98
N LYS A 202 19.59 -22.77 20.36
CA LYS A 202 18.94 -22.98 21.66
C LYS A 202 18.46 -24.44 21.80
N ARG A 203 18.03 -25.08 20.71
CA ARG A 203 17.63 -26.48 20.69
C ARG A 203 18.79 -27.41 21.02
N GLU A 204 19.94 -27.23 20.38
CA GLU A 204 21.16 -28.01 20.67
C GLU A 204 21.64 -27.80 22.11
N LEU A 205 21.60 -26.56 22.61
CA LEU A 205 21.92 -26.25 24.00
C LEU A 205 20.98 -26.98 24.97
N ASN A 206 19.67 -26.91 24.74
CA ASN A 206 18.68 -27.58 25.57
C ASN A 206 18.85 -29.10 25.56
N THR A 207 19.22 -29.71 24.42
CA THR A 207 19.52 -31.15 24.33
C THR A 207 20.76 -31.51 25.16
N LEU A 208 21.78 -30.66 25.19
CA LEU A 208 22.97 -30.88 26.03
C LEU A 208 22.68 -30.72 27.52
N TYR A 209 21.86 -29.76 27.93
CA TYR A 209 21.47 -29.61 29.34
C TYR A 209 20.59 -30.77 29.82
N LYS A 210 19.65 -31.25 28.99
CA LYS A 210 18.82 -32.43 29.30
C LYS A 210 19.66 -33.71 29.47
N LYS A 211 20.67 -33.93 28.62
CA LYS A 211 21.58 -35.09 28.75
C LYS A 211 22.41 -35.10 30.04
N ASN A 212 22.65 -33.95 30.66
CA ASN A 212 23.40 -33.86 31.92
C ASN A 212 22.50 -34.02 33.16
N THR A 213 21.20 -33.80 33.06
CA THR A 213 20.24 -34.03 34.15
C THR A 213 19.78 -35.48 34.27
N ASP A 214 19.85 -36.26 33.19
CA ASP A 214 19.45 -37.69 33.18
C ASP A 214 20.59 -38.66 33.57
N ARG A 215 21.77 -38.14 33.97
CA ARG A 215 22.93 -38.92 34.46
C ARG A 215 23.30 -38.63 35.92
N GLY A 216 22.47 -37.87 36.63
CA GLY A 216 22.60 -37.58 38.06
C GLY A 216 21.66 -38.43 38.88
#